data_AF-A1TQV6-F1
#
_entry.id   AF-A1TQV6-F1
#
_cell.length_a   1.000
_cell.length_b   1.000
_cell.length_c   1.000
_cell.angle_alpha   90.00
_cell.angle_beta   90.00
_cell.angle_gamma   90.00
#
_symmetry.space_group_name_H-M   'P 1'
#
loop_
_entity.id
_entity.type
_entity.pdbx_description
1 polymer ?
#
loop_
_entity_poly.entity_id
_entity_poly.type
_entity_poly.pdbx_seq_one_letter_code
_entity_poly.pdbx_strand_id
1 'polypeptide(L)'
;MKEAKAMVALDDPIGVINSLQSQIEDLEGRLRCANAAAGDRDAKNLADGIRRLRLHGVIPLYVGPMDQAALQAEVASTSPELSAILDQVWMLSAAPVAREVRNSLAIAAGNGMSRWETRDRKDATR
;
A
#
# COMPACT_ATOMS: atom_id res chain seq x y z
N MET A 1 -30.24 -1.48 -47.48
CA MET A 1 -28.87 -1.68 -48.03
C MET A 1 -27.97 -2.10 -46.89
N LYS A 2 -27.32 -3.26 -46.98
CA LYS A 2 -26.37 -3.75 -45.96
C LYS A 2 -24.97 -3.34 -46.40
N GLU A 3 -24.27 -2.57 -45.57
CA GLU A 3 -22.86 -2.28 -45.78
C GLU A 3 -22.06 -3.58 -45.67
N ALA A 4 -21.42 -3.97 -46.77
CA ALA A 4 -20.45 -5.04 -46.79
C ALA A 4 -19.23 -4.58 -45.99
N LYS A 5 -19.00 -5.19 -44.82
CA LYS A 5 -17.78 -5.03 -44.04
C LYS A 5 -16.61 -5.45 -44.93
N ALA A 6 -15.81 -4.49 -45.37
CA ALA A 6 -14.62 -4.76 -46.18
C ALA A 6 -13.70 -5.70 -45.40
N MET A 7 -13.61 -6.94 -45.86
CA MET A 7 -12.71 -7.95 -45.31
C MET A 7 -11.32 -7.60 -45.84
N VAL A 8 -10.50 -6.95 -45.00
CA VAL A 8 -9.10 -6.67 -45.33
C VAL A 8 -8.40 -8.02 -45.48
N ALA A 9 -8.08 -8.40 -46.72
CA ALA A 9 -7.24 -9.56 -46.98
C ALA A 9 -5.83 -9.22 -46.50
N LEU A 10 -5.37 -9.92 -45.47
CA LEU A 10 -4.00 -9.86 -44.99
C LEU A 10 -3.18 -10.82 -45.84
N ASP A 11 -2.22 -10.27 -46.61
CA ASP A 11 -1.36 -11.07 -47.51
C ASP A 11 -0.45 -12.05 -46.74
N ASP A 12 -0.15 -11.75 -45.47
CA ASP A 12 0.55 -12.65 -44.54
C ASP A 12 -0.01 -12.53 -43.12
N PRO A 13 -1.08 -13.26 -42.79
CA PRO A 13 -1.69 -13.19 -41.47
C PRO A 13 -0.77 -13.77 -40.38
N ILE A 14 0.12 -14.70 -40.72
CA ILE A 14 1.02 -15.35 -39.76
C ILE A 14 2.15 -14.39 -39.37
N GLY A 15 2.77 -13.71 -40.34
CA GLY A 15 3.77 -12.68 -40.06
C GLY A 15 3.21 -11.53 -39.22
N VAL A 16 1.98 -11.11 -39.49
CA VAL A 16 1.29 -10.08 -38.68
C VAL A 16 1.02 -10.58 -37.26
N ILE A 17 0.55 -11.81 -37.08
CA ILE A 17 0.34 -12.41 -35.75
C ILE A 17 1.65 -12.45 -34.96
N ASN A 18 2.73 -12.94 -35.56
CA ASN A 18 4.03 -13.04 -34.90
C ASN A 18 4.59 -11.66 -34.52
N SER A 19 4.43 -10.67 -35.39
CA SER A 19 4.83 -9.28 -35.10
C SER A 19 4.01 -8.68 -33.95
N LEU A 20 2.70 -8.93 -33.92
CA LEU A 20 1.84 -8.44 -32.84
C LEU A 20 2.15 -9.15 -31.51
N GLN A 21 2.42 -10.45 -31.53
CA GLN A 21 2.84 -11.20 -30.34
C GLN A 21 4.16 -10.65 -29.77
N SER A 22 5.15 -10.40 -30.62
CA SER A 22 6.42 -9.81 -30.18
C SER A 22 6.23 -8.39 -29.61
N GLN A 23 5.34 -7.58 -30.19
CA GLN A 23 5.01 -6.27 -29.64
C GLN A 23 4.28 -6.36 -28.30
N ILE A 24 3.37 -7.33 -28.13
CA ILE A 24 2.69 -7.57 -26.85
C ILE A 24 3.72 -7.93 -25.77
N GLU A 25 4.63 -8.85 -26.07
CA GLU A 25 5.67 -9.27 -25.12
C GLU A 25 6.60 -8.10 -24.71
N ASP A 26 7.01 -7.25 -25.66
CA ASP A 26 7.79 -6.04 -25.36
C ASP A 26 6.99 -5.07 -24.47
N LEU A 27 5.74 -4.79 -24.82
CA LEU A 27 4.89 -3.89 -24.05
C LEU A 27 4.62 -4.42 -22.64
N GLU A 28 4.39 -5.72 -22.47
CA GLU A 28 4.24 -6.36 -21.16
C GLU A 28 5.54 -6.31 -20.35
N GLY A 29 6.69 -6.50 -20.99
CA GLY A 29 8.00 -6.29 -20.38
C GLY A 29 8.17 -4.87 -19.85
N ARG A 30 7.89 -3.87 -20.70
CA ARG A 30 7.97 -2.45 -20.34
C ARG A 30 6.98 -2.06 -19.24
N LEU A 31 5.76 -2.60 -19.27
CA LEU A 31 4.75 -2.39 -18.24
C LEU A 31 5.22 -2.93 -16.88
N ARG A 32 5.80 -4.15 -16.85
CA ARG A 32 6.37 -4.72 -15.61
C ARG A 32 7.49 -3.85 -15.04
N CYS A 33 8.42 -3.39 -15.88
CA CYS A 33 9.49 -2.50 -15.43
C CYS A 33 8.96 -1.15 -14.91
N ALA A 34 7.98 -0.56 -15.59
CA ALA A 34 7.36 0.69 -15.17
C ALA A 34 6.62 0.56 -13.84
N ASN A 35 5.88 -0.54 -13.63
CA ASN A 35 5.17 -0.82 -12.38
C ASN A 35 6.14 -1.03 -11.21
N ALA A 36 7.25 -1.76 -11.43
CA ALA A 36 8.28 -1.93 -10.41
C ALA A 36 8.92 -0.58 -10.03
N ALA A 37 9.27 0.25 -11.02
CA ALA A 37 9.86 1.56 -10.78
C ALA A 37 8.88 2.54 -10.10
N ALA A 38 7.58 2.42 -10.38
CA ALA A 38 6.53 3.19 -9.70
C ALA A 38 6.42 2.77 -8.23
N GLY A 39 6.38 1.47 -7.94
CA GLY A 39 6.37 0.94 -6.58
C GLY A 39 7.55 1.43 -5.74
N ASP A 40 8.77 1.36 -6.29
CA ASP A 40 9.97 1.85 -5.61
C ASP A 40 9.93 3.36 -5.33
N ARG A 41 9.41 4.15 -6.29
CA ARG A 41 9.27 5.60 -6.13
C ARG A 41 8.26 5.95 -5.05
N ASP A 42 7.11 5.28 -5.04
CA ASP A 42 6.05 5.51 -4.08
C ASP A 42 6.48 5.12 -2.66
N ALA A 43 7.19 4.00 -2.52
CA ALA A 43 7.81 3.60 -1.25
C ALA A 43 8.81 4.66 -0.76
N LYS A 44 9.67 5.19 -1.64
CA LYS A 44 10.62 6.25 -1.27
C LYS A 44 9.94 7.54 -0.83
N ASN A 45 8.92 7.98 -1.58
CA ASN A 45 8.15 9.18 -1.25
C ASN A 45 7.43 9.04 0.09
N LEU A 46 6.86 7.87 0.37
CA LEU A 46 6.21 7.58 1.64
C LEU A 46 7.22 7.57 2.80
N ALA A 47 8.41 6.98 2.60
CA ALA A 47 9.48 6.99 3.59
C ALA A 47 9.89 8.42 3.97
N ASP A 48 10.05 9.29 2.97
CA ASP A 48 10.36 10.71 3.21
C ASP A 48 9.21 11.45 3.90
N GLY A 49 7.96 11.13 3.56
CA GLY A 49 6.79 11.62 4.28
C GLY A 49 6.81 11.24 5.76
N ILE A 50 7.09 9.96 6.07
CA ILE A 50 7.15 9.45 7.44
C ILE A 50 8.32 10.06 8.22
N ARG A 51 9.47 10.29 7.59
CA ARG A 51 10.59 11.02 8.22
C ARG A 51 10.21 12.45 8.59
N ARG A 52 9.48 13.16 7.72
CA ARG A 52 8.97 14.51 8.02
C ARG A 52 7.98 14.49 9.18
N LEU A 53 7.08 13.51 9.21
CA LEU A 53 6.15 13.32 10.33
C LEU A 53 6.90 13.08 11.65
N ARG A 54 7.97 12.27 11.63
CA ARG A 54 8.87 12.07 12.79
C ARG A 54 9.54 13.37 13.23
N LEU A 55 10.07 14.18 12.31
CA LEU A 55 10.68 15.48 12.62
C LEU A 55 9.71 16.40 13.38
N HIS A 56 8.42 16.31 13.06
CA HIS A 56 7.37 17.08 13.71
C HIS A 56 6.69 16.37 14.90
N GLY A 57 7.21 15.22 15.33
CA GLY A 57 6.71 14.49 16.51
C GLY A 57 5.33 13.86 16.31
N VAL A 58 4.91 13.58 15.08
CA VAL A 58 3.64 12.91 14.80
C VAL A 58 3.78 11.42 15.14
N ILE A 59 3.05 11.00 16.17
CA ILE A 59 3.02 9.62 16.67
C ILE A 59 1.67 9.02 16.29
N PRO A 60 1.62 7.89 15.57
CA PRO A 60 0.39 7.12 15.42
C PRO A 60 -0.08 6.66 16.80
N LEU A 61 -1.24 7.17 17.21
CA LEU A 61 -1.83 6.90 18.53
C LEU A 61 -2.70 5.63 18.55
N TYR A 62 -3.04 5.08 17.37
CA TYR A 62 -3.87 3.89 17.24
C TYR A 62 -3.43 3.06 16.04
N VAL A 63 -3.16 1.79 16.29
CA VAL A 63 -2.79 0.80 15.27
C VAL A 63 -3.86 -0.31 15.15
N GLY A 64 -5.04 -0.11 15.78
CA GLY A 64 -6.00 -1.19 15.96
C GLY A 64 -5.61 -2.15 17.09
N PRO A 65 -6.39 -3.23 17.30
CA PRO A 65 -5.99 -4.37 18.13
C PRO A 65 -4.82 -5.17 17.53
N MET A 66 -4.33 -4.78 16.35
CA MET A 66 -3.16 -5.36 15.71
C MET A 66 -1.91 -4.81 16.39
N ASP A 67 -1.25 -5.68 17.16
CA ASP A 67 0.07 -5.42 17.72
C ASP A 67 1.06 -5.02 16.60
N GLN A 68 2.16 -4.35 16.92
CA GLN A 68 3.18 -3.92 15.95
C GLN A 68 3.63 -5.08 15.04
N ALA A 69 3.73 -6.28 15.60
CA ALA A 69 4.06 -7.50 14.88
C ALA A 69 2.98 -7.92 13.86
N ALA A 70 1.71 -7.72 14.19
CA ALA A 70 0.59 -8.01 13.28
C ALA A 70 0.54 -7.02 12.12
N LEU A 71 0.76 -5.72 12.39
CA LEU A 71 0.89 -4.71 11.33
C LEU A 71 2.08 -5.02 10.40
N GLN A 72 3.23 -5.41 10.97
CA GLN A 72 4.40 -5.82 10.18
C GLN A 72 4.08 -7.04 9.30
N ALA A 73 3.37 -8.04 9.82
CA ALA A 73 2.97 -9.22 9.06
C ALA A 73 1.98 -8.88 7.92
N GLU A 74 1.00 -8.02 8.19
CA GLU A 74 0.02 -7.57 7.18
C GLU A 74 0.71 -6.80 6.05
N VAL A 75 1.62 -5.89 6.38
CA VAL A 75 2.38 -5.13 5.38
C VAL A 75 3.32 -6.03 4.59
N ALA A 76 4.01 -6.97 5.24
CA ALA A 76 4.84 -7.95 4.54
C ALA A 76 4.03 -8.80 3.54
N SER A 77 2.75 -9.06 3.82
CA SER A 77 1.86 -9.82 2.94
C SER A 77 1.24 -8.98 1.82
N THR A 78 0.88 -7.73 2.09
CA THR A 78 -0.02 -6.95 1.22
C THR A 78 0.73 -5.85 0.46
N SER A 79 1.80 -5.33 1.03
CA SER A 79 2.60 -4.23 0.46
C SER A 79 4.05 -4.33 0.94
N PRO A 80 4.78 -5.40 0.54
CA PRO A 80 6.12 -5.70 1.05
C PRO A 80 7.12 -4.55 0.86
N GLU A 81 6.94 -3.72 -0.17
CA GLU A 81 7.71 -2.51 -0.45
C GLU A 81 7.67 -1.47 0.69
N LEU A 82 6.65 -1.52 1.55
CA LEU A 82 6.49 -0.62 2.69
C LEU A 82 7.15 -1.14 3.98
N SER A 83 7.67 -2.37 3.98
CA SER A 83 8.23 -3.01 5.19
C SER A 83 9.38 -2.20 5.80
N ALA A 84 10.29 -1.70 4.96
CA ALA A 84 11.42 -0.86 5.40
C ALA A 84 10.99 0.51 5.96
N ILE A 85 9.74 0.91 5.72
CA ILE A 85 9.17 2.17 6.17
C ILE A 85 8.47 1.99 7.52
N LEU A 86 7.91 0.80 7.80
CA LEU A 86 7.30 0.51 9.10
C LEU A 86 8.29 0.60 10.26
N ASP A 87 9.54 0.19 10.07
CA ASP A 87 10.60 0.39 11.07
C ASP A 87 10.89 1.88 11.33
N GLN A 88 10.52 2.73 10.36
CA GLN A 88 10.61 4.17 10.46
C GLN A 88 9.34 4.81 11.05
N VAL A 89 8.37 4.05 11.53
CA VAL A 89 7.22 4.59 12.29
C VAL A 89 7.52 4.46 13.78
N TRP A 90 7.33 5.53 14.56
CA TRP A 90 7.40 5.42 16.02
C TRP A 90 6.07 4.92 16.54
N MET A 91 6.00 3.69 17.03
CA MET A 91 4.86 3.28 17.85
C MET A 91 4.86 4.08 19.16
N LEU A 92 3.68 4.34 19.73
CA LEU A 92 3.54 5.10 20.98
C LEU A 92 4.42 4.53 22.11
N SER A 93 4.58 3.19 22.14
CA SER A 93 5.46 2.48 23.09
C SER A 93 6.94 2.85 22.93
N ALA A 94 7.41 3.08 21.71
CA ALA A 94 8.80 3.38 21.38
C ALA A 94 9.07 4.88 21.13
N ALA A 95 8.06 5.75 21.29
CA ALA A 95 8.19 7.17 21.03
C ALA A 95 9.17 7.84 22.01
N PRO A 96 10.05 8.76 21.55
CA PRO A 96 11.07 9.41 22.37
C PRO A 96 10.49 10.56 23.22
N VAL A 97 9.44 10.25 23.97
CA VAL A 97 8.75 11.17 24.88
C VAL A 97 8.71 10.59 26.29
N ALA A 98 8.56 11.46 27.29
CA ALA A 98 8.47 11.05 28.68
C ALA A 98 7.38 10.00 28.90
N ARG A 99 7.59 9.08 29.86
CA ARG A 99 6.67 7.96 30.12
C ARG A 99 5.27 8.46 30.50
N GLU A 100 5.21 9.55 31.24
CA GLU A 100 3.99 10.20 31.71
C GLU A 100 3.18 10.70 30.51
N VAL A 101 3.86 11.33 29.54
CA VAL A 101 3.25 11.80 28.29
C VAL A 101 2.71 10.64 27.45
N ARG A 102 3.46 9.53 27.35
CA ARG A 102 2.98 8.31 26.67
C ARG A 102 1.72 7.76 27.32
N ASN A 103 1.67 7.70 28.64
CA ASN A 103 0.50 7.22 29.37
C ASN A 103 -0.71 8.13 29.14
N SER A 104 -0.53 9.46 29.22
CA SER A 104 -1.61 10.42 28.95
C SER A 104 -2.13 10.33 27.51
N LEU A 105 -1.23 10.17 26.53
CA LEU A 105 -1.59 9.97 25.14
C LEU A 105 -2.33 8.65 24.92
N ALA A 106 -1.91 7.56 25.57
CA ALA A 106 -2.59 6.27 25.51
C ALA A 106 -4.01 6.35 26.08
N ILE A 107 -4.19 7.04 27.22
CA ILE A 107 -5.51 7.26 27.84
C ILE A 107 -6.39 8.12 26.94
N ALA A 108 -5.86 9.23 26.42
CA ALA A 108 -6.59 10.12 25.51
C ALA A 108 -7.01 9.41 24.22
N ALA A 109 -6.11 8.61 23.64
CA ALA A 109 -6.40 7.78 22.46
C ALA A 109 -7.47 6.74 22.77
N GLY A 110 -7.38 6.01 23.89
CA GLY A 110 -8.40 5.03 24.29
C GLY A 110 -9.80 5.65 24.44
N ASN A 111 -9.89 6.86 24.98
CA ASN A 111 -11.15 7.59 25.14
C ASN A 111 -11.66 8.22 23.83
N GLY A 112 -10.77 8.62 22.92
CA GLY A 112 -11.14 9.20 21.61
C GLY A 112 -11.46 8.16 20.54
N MET A 113 -10.85 6.98 20.63
CA MET A 113 -10.99 5.88 19.67
C MET A 113 -12.14 4.92 19.98
N SER A 114 -12.89 5.12 21.07
CA SER A 114 -14.07 4.32 21.41
C SER A 114 -15.16 4.36 20.30
N ARG A 115 -15.14 5.38 19.44
CA ARG A 115 -16.01 5.47 18.23
C ARG A 115 -15.62 4.48 17.13
N TRP A 116 -14.38 3.99 17.13
CA TRP A 116 -13.84 3.06 16.13
C TRP A 116 -13.96 1.62 16.62
N GLU A 117 -13.79 1.37 17.93
CA GLU A 117 -13.97 0.05 18.56
C GLU A 117 -15.42 -0.49 18.49
N THR A 118 -16.41 0.40 18.38
CA THR A 118 -17.84 0.03 18.34
C THR A 118 -18.29 -0.50 16.97
N ARG A 119 -17.48 -0.38 15.92
CA ARG A 119 -17.81 -0.94 14.60
C ARG A 119 -17.46 -2.43 14.47
N ASP A 120 -16.43 -2.91 15.17
CA ASP A 120 -16.02 -4.33 15.10
C ASP A 120 -16.85 -5.26 16.00
N ARG A 121 -17.66 -4.71 16.93
CA ARG A 121 -18.45 -5.51 17.88
C ARG A 121 -19.80 -6.03 17.36
N LYS A 122 -20.19 -5.75 16.11
CA LYS A 122 -21.50 -6.20 15.60
C LYS A 122 -21.49 -7.58 14.94
N ASP A 123 -20.34 -8.17 14.65
CA ASP A 123 -20.27 -9.47 13.95
C ASP A 123 -19.83 -10.65 14.83
N ALA A 124 -19.55 -10.44 16.12
CA ALA A 124 -19.02 -11.47 17.03
C ALA A 124 -20.04 -12.14 17.96
N THR A 125 -21.34 -12.00 17.69
CA THR A 125 -22.37 -12.83 18.37
C THR A 125 -23.47 -13.22 17.38
N ARG A 126 -23.34 -14.42 16.83
CA ARG A 126 -24.47 -15.24 16.42
C ARG A 126 -24.19 -16.70 16.73
#